data_AF-A0A1J1HN52-F1
#
_entry.id   AF-A0A1J1HN52-F1
#
_cell.length_a   1.000
_cell.length_b   1.000
_cell.length_c   1.000
_cell.angle_alpha   90.00
_cell.angle_beta   90.00
_cell.angle_gamma   90.00
#
_symmetry.space_group_name_H-M   'P 1'
#
loop_
_entity.id
_entity.type
_entity.pdbx_description
1 polymer ?
#
loop_
_entity_poly.entity_id
_entity_poly.type
_entity_poly.pdbx_seq_one_letter_code
_entity_poly.pdbx_strand_id
1 'polypeptide(L)' 'MAEVKKNLPSSIYEFTIKDLENRDVELSKYDNNQVLLIMNFATNDDLADKNFLELRDLKQRYPDGKNY' A
#
# COMPACT_ATOMS: atom_id res chain seq x y z
N MET A 1 18.69 4.29 33.21
CA MET A 1 18.41 3.29 32.14
C MET A 1 18.40 4.05 30.83
N ALA A 2 19.14 3.61 29.81
CA ALA A 2 19.21 4.30 28.53
C ALA A 2 17.92 4.05 27.74
N GLU A 3 17.30 5.12 27.24
CA GLU A 3 16.19 5.05 26.29
C GLU A 3 16.69 4.39 25.00
N VAL A 4 16.19 3.20 24.68
CA VAL A 4 16.39 2.62 23.36
C VAL A 4 15.54 3.45 22.41
N LYS A 5 16.18 4.33 21.61
CA LYS A 5 15.52 4.95 20.46
C LYS A 5 14.98 3.83 19.58
N LYS A 6 13.67 3.67 19.57
CA LYS A 6 12.98 2.85 18.58
C LYS A 6 13.30 3.47 17.22
N ASN A 7 14.19 2.84 16.45
CA ASN A 7 14.43 3.23 15.08
C ASN A 7 13.13 2.94 14.32
N LEU A 8 12.32 3.99 14.18
CA LEU A 8 11.13 3.96 13.34
C LEU A 8 11.60 3.97 11.89
N PRO A 9 10.89 3.25 11.00
CA PRO A 9 11.18 3.29 9.58
C PRO A 9 11.16 4.72 9.06
N SER A 10 12.12 5.07 8.22
CA SER A 10 12.22 6.41 7.63
C SER A 10 11.40 6.55 6.34
N SER A 11 11.08 5.42 5.71
CA SER A 11 10.29 5.32 4.50
C SER A 11 9.26 4.19 4.57
N ILE A 12 8.17 4.32 3.81
CA ILE A 12 7.21 3.25 3.59
C ILE A 12 7.82 2.03 2.87
N TYR A 13 8.94 2.20 2.17
CA TYR A 13 9.61 1.13 1.44
C TYR A 13 10.38 0.16 2.34
N GLU A 14 10.54 0.49 3.63
CA GLU A 14 11.16 -0.37 4.63
C GLU A 14 10.15 -1.37 5.26
N PHE A 15 8.87 -1.33 4.85
CA PHE A 15 7.85 -2.20 5.39
C PHE A 15 7.65 -3.46 4.53
N THR A 16 7.39 -4.57 5.21
CA THR A 16 6.83 -5.79 4.64
C THR A 16 5.38 -5.92 5.11
N ILE A 17 4.46 -6.06 4.17
CA ILE A 17 3.03 -6.23 4.43
C ILE A 17 2.56 -7.61 3.97
N LYS A 18 1.37 -8.02 4.39
CA LYS A 18 0.70 -9.21 3.83
C LYS A 18 -0.30 -8.82 2.77
N ASP A 19 -0.27 -9.51 1.64
CA ASP A 19 -1.33 -9.38 0.64
C ASP A 19 -2.59 -10.18 1.01
N LEU A 20 -3.61 -10.13 0.15
CA LEU A 20 -4.88 -10.85 0.34
C LEU A 20 -4.72 -12.38 0.36
N GLU A 21 -3.60 -12.91 -0.11
CA GLU A 21 -3.24 -14.32 -0.10
C GLU A 21 -2.29 -14.67 1.07
N ASN A 22 -2.12 -13.75 2.04
CA ASN A 22 -1.21 -13.85 3.19
C ASN A 22 0.29 -13.94 2.84
N ARG A 23 0.67 -13.65 1.59
CA ARG A 23 2.08 -13.64 1.18
C ARG A 23 2.75 -12.36 1.65
N ASP A 24 4.01 -12.47 2.04
CA ASP A 24 4.82 -11.32 2.41
C ASP A 24 5.20 -10.54 1.15
N VAL A 25 4.94 -9.24 1.19
CA VAL A 25 5.22 -8.28 0.12
C VAL A 25 6.06 -7.16 0.69
N GLU A 26 7.32 -7.10 0.28
CA GLU A 26 8.20 -5.97 0.57
C GLU A 26 7.78 -4.77 -0.28
N LEU A 27 7.55 -3.62 0.36
CA LEU A 27 7.17 -2.39 -0.35
C LEU A 27 8.33 -1.78 -1.13
N SER A 28 9.58 -2.14 -0.81
CA SER A 28 10.80 -1.78 -1.55
C SER A 28 10.71 -2.05 -3.05
N LYS A 29 9.93 -3.06 -3.48
CA LYS A 29 9.74 -3.37 -4.90
C LYS A 29 9.06 -2.24 -5.70
N TYR A 30 8.41 -1.29 -5.02
CA TYR A 30 7.71 -0.15 -5.63
C TYR A 30 8.54 1.16 -5.60
N ASP A 31 9.77 1.15 -5.06
CA ASP A 31 10.60 2.35 -4.88
C ASP A 31 11.04 3.00 -6.22
N ASN A 32 10.94 2.27 -7.34
CA ASN A 32 11.42 2.73 -8.65
C ASN A 32 10.30 2.76 -9.71
N ASN A 33 10.00 3.95 -10.23
CA ASN A 33 9.11 4.20 -11.39
C ASN A 33 7.68 3.65 -11.27
N GLN A 34 7.18 3.45 -10.05
CA GLN A 34 5.80 3.05 -9.79
C GLN A 34 5.16 4.02 -8.80
N VAL A 35 3.89 4.35 -9.02
CA VAL A 35 3.10 5.16 -8.08
C VAL A 35 2.31 4.21 -7.19
N LEU A 36 2.56 4.26 -5.88
CA LEU A 36 1.85 3.44 -4.91
C LEU A 36 0.70 4.25 -4.28
N LEU A 37 -0.53 3.73 -4.39
CA LEU A 37 -1.71 4.28 -3.72
C LEU A 37 -2.00 3.50 -2.45
N ILE A 38 -1.82 4.14 -1.29
CA ILE A 38 -2.10 3.56 0.03
C ILE A 38 -3.32 4.25 0.62
N MET A 39 -4.34 3.46 0.99
CA MET A 39 -5.56 3.97 1.62
C MET A 39 -5.72 3.33 3.00
N ASN A 40 -5.93 4.16 4.01
CA ASN A 40 -6.44 3.72 5.30
C ASN A 40 -7.95 3.91 5.29
N PHE A 41 -8.72 2.86 5.53
CA PHE A 41 -10.18 2.93 5.58
C PHE A 41 -10.70 2.26 6.85
N ALA A 42 -11.78 2.83 7.41
CA ALA A 42 -12.55 2.17 8.46
C ALA A 42 -13.65 1.33 7.78
N THR A 43 -13.71 0.04 8.08
CA THR A 43 -14.61 -0.94 7.45
C THR A 43 -16.10 -0.69 7.68
N ASN A 44 -16.47 0.24 8.56
CA ASN A 44 -17.85 0.50 9.00
C ASN A 44 -18.43 1.80 8.41
N ASP A 45 -17.85 2.30 7.33
CA ASP A 45 -18.27 3.53 6.68
C ASP A 45 -19.03 3.19 5.39
N ASP A 46 -20.25 3.73 5.22
CA ASP A 46 -21.06 3.63 4.00
C ASP A 46 -20.33 4.16 2.74
N LEU A 47 -19.20 4.87 2.94
CA LEU A 47 -18.30 5.35 1.90
C LEU A 47 -17.31 4.30 1.40
N ALA A 48 -17.12 3.18 2.10
CA ALA A 48 -16.17 2.14 1.72
C ALA A 48 -16.51 1.55 0.34
N ASP A 49 -17.79 1.24 0.09
CA ASP A 49 -18.24 0.65 -1.18
C ASP A 49 -17.97 1.57 -2.39
N LYS A 50 -18.21 2.88 -2.24
CA LYS A 50 -17.92 3.87 -3.28
C LYS A 50 -16.42 3.96 -3.56
N ASN A 51 -15.61 4.01 -2.50
CA ASN A 51 -14.15 4.06 -2.63
C ASN A 51 -13.60 2.78 -3.30
N PHE A 52 -14.13 1.60 -2.98
CA PHE A 52 -13.73 0.35 -3.64
C PHE A 52 -14.07 0.34 -5.14
N LEU A 53 -15.23 0.89 -5.53
CA LEU A 53 -15.62 0.99 -6.94
C LEU A 53 -14.65 1.88 -7.73
N GLU A 54 -14.35 3.08 -7.22
CA GLU A 54 -13.43 4.01 -7.89
C GLU A 54 -12.00 3.45 -7.96
N LEU A 55 -11.53 2.76 -6.91
CA LEU A 55 -10.23 2.08 -6.91
C LEU A 55 -10.16 0.96 -7.93
N ARG A 56 -11.25 0.20 -8.10
CA ARG A 56 -11.32 -0.86 -9.12
C ARG A 56 -11.19 -0.27 -10.52
N ASP A 57 -11.86 0.84 -10.79
CA ASP A 57 -11.80 1.52 -12.08
C ASP A 57 -10.40 2.09 -12.36
N LEU A 58 -9.75 2.67 -11.34
CA LEU A 58 -8.35 3.11 -11.43
C LEU A 58 -7.41 1.93 -11.72
N LYS A 59 -7.55 0.81 -11.00
CA LYS A 59 -6.75 -0.41 -11.22
C LYS A 59 -6.93 -0.96 -12.63
N GLN A 60 -8.15 -0.91 -13.17
CA GLN A 60 -8.41 -1.34 -14.55
C GLN A 60 -7.76 -0.42 -15.58
N ARG A 61 -7.74 0.89 -15.32
CA ARG A 61 -7.15 1.89 -16.23
C ARG A 61 -5.62 1.83 -16.23
N TYR A 62 -5.01 1.55 -15.08
CA TYR A 62 -3.57 1.49 -14.87
C TYR A 62 -3.15 0.12 -14.34
N PRO A 63 -3.20 -0.94 -15.17
CA PRO A 63 -2.79 -2.26 -14.74
C PRO A 63 -1.27 -2.33 -14.53
N ASP A 64 -0.88 -3.08 -13.50
CA ASP A 64 0.52 -3.36 -13.19
C ASP A 64 1.24 -3.98 -14.40
N GLY A 65 2.49 -3.54 -14.66
CA GLY A 65 3.33 -4.08 -15.72
C GLY A 65 3.13 -3.47 -17.11
N LYS A 66 2.29 -2.44 -17.26
CA LYS A 66 2.38 -1.57 -18.45
C LYS A 66 3.60 -0.67 -18.34
N ASN A 67 4.64 -0.98 -19.10
CA ASN A 67 5.75 -0.07 -19.35
C ASN A 67 5.20 1.13 -20.16
N TYR A 68 5.21 2.32 -19.54
CA TYR A 68 4.98 3.59 -20.23
C TYR A 68 6.32 4.23 -20.59
#